data_AF-A0A536NYM2-F1
#
_entry.id   AF-A0A536NYM2-F1
#
_cell.length_a   1.000
_cell.length_b   1.000
_cell.length_c   1.000
_cell.angle_alpha   90.00
_cell.angle_beta   90.00
_cell.angle_gamma   90.00
#
_symmetry.space_group_name_H-M   'P 1'
#
loop_
_entity.id
_entity.type
_entity.pdbx_description
1 polymer ?
#
loop_
_entity_poly.entity_id
_entity_poly.type
_entity_poly.pdbx_seq_one_letter_code
_entity_poly.pdbx_strand_id
1 'polypeptide(L)'
;MVVVSSCGTTTWYSIVDPWKIPPRQPQIHVSLSAGCPATLGGALDVSNTSAGLDKKLVPANPQAGLICRFGPAYVNGQMTVAAGALYRQRQLDARQAAHLASVIDSISTAAPQGITACPSGDGSASILIFTHKGAPDVNLWFSDSGCRTLDNGLIGAFEPGNPNFYLDFESLIDQLSPQRP
;
A
#
# COMPACT_ATOMS: atom_id res chain seq x y z
N MET A 1 -2.36 17.96 23.04
CA MET A 1 -3.58 17.70 23.82
C MET A 1 -4.63 18.69 23.35
N VAL A 2 -5.60 18.26 22.55
CA VAL A 2 -6.69 19.13 22.13
C VAL A 2 -7.94 18.59 22.80
N VAL A 3 -8.50 19.39 23.71
CA VAL A 3 -9.76 19.08 24.39
C VAL A 3 -10.86 19.75 23.60
N VAL A 4 -11.69 18.96 22.93
CA VAL A 4 -12.98 19.44 22.43
C VAL A 4 -14.03 18.92 23.41
N SER A 5 -14.62 19.85 24.17
CA SER A 5 -15.64 19.51 25.16
C SER A 5 -17.01 19.60 24.49
N SER A 6 -17.64 18.45 24.26
CA SER A 6 -19.07 18.33 24.00
C SER A 6 -19.62 17.17 24.82
N CYS A 7 -20.74 17.40 25.50
CA CYS A 7 -21.39 16.44 26.38
C CYS A 7 -21.79 15.17 25.60
N GLY A 8 -21.12 14.06 25.86
CA GLY A 8 -21.39 12.76 25.23
C GLY A 8 -20.12 11.93 25.12
N THR A 9 -20.02 10.89 25.96
CA THR A 9 -19.01 9.81 25.90
C THR A 9 -17.59 10.23 25.49
N THR A 10 -16.74 10.49 26.47
CA THR A 10 -15.28 10.62 26.27
C THR A 10 -14.73 9.32 25.71
N THR A 11 -14.66 9.20 24.39
CA THR A 11 -13.90 8.13 23.72
C THR A 11 -12.44 8.55 23.77
N TRP A 12 -11.65 7.89 24.60
CA TRP A 12 -10.20 8.04 24.60
C TRP A 12 -9.66 7.40 23.32
N TYR A 13 -9.45 8.20 22.27
CA TYR A 13 -8.64 7.76 21.14
C TYR A 13 -7.19 7.78 21.58
N SER A 14 -6.65 6.63 21.98
CA SER A 14 -5.20 6.44 22.01
C SER A 14 -4.70 6.67 20.59
N ILE A 15 -3.97 7.76 20.36
CA ILE A 15 -3.22 7.94 19.12
C ILE A 15 -2.12 6.88 19.18
N VAL A 16 -2.36 5.75 18.51
CA VAL A 16 -1.30 4.75 18.32
C VAL A 16 -0.38 5.32 17.25
N ASP A 17 0.87 5.55 17.61
CA ASP A 17 1.86 5.98 16.63
C ASP A 17 1.96 4.93 15.50
N PRO A 18 1.98 5.36 14.23
CA PRO A 18 2.10 4.43 13.13
C PRO A 18 3.38 3.60 13.22
N TRP A 19 3.29 2.34 12.80
CA TRP A 19 4.38 1.40 12.75
C TRP A 19 5.44 1.91 11.78
N LYS A 20 6.57 2.36 12.33
CA LYS A 20 7.75 2.71 11.56
C LYS A 20 8.39 1.43 11.03
N ILE A 21 8.48 1.33 9.72
CA ILE A 21 9.16 0.21 9.08
C ILE A 21 10.61 0.59 8.76
N PRO A 22 11.57 -0.34 8.91
CA PRO A 22 12.90 -0.13 8.37
C PRO A 22 12.82 -0.06 6.84
N PRO A 23 13.32 1.02 6.19
CA PRO A 23 13.30 1.12 4.75
C PRO A 23 14.17 0.03 4.12
N ARG A 24 13.67 -0.65 3.08
CA ARG A 24 14.44 -1.67 2.35
C ARG A 24 15.07 -1.05 1.11
N GLN A 25 16.31 -1.42 0.81
CA GLN A 25 17.08 -0.83 -0.29
C GLN A 25 17.40 -1.89 -1.36
N PRO A 26 17.39 -1.52 -2.65
CA PRO A 26 17.15 -0.18 -3.19
C PRO A 26 15.67 0.23 -3.19
N GLN A 27 15.40 1.53 -3.14
CA GLN A 27 14.06 2.11 -3.24
C GLN A 27 13.76 2.61 -4.66
N ILE A 28 12.47 2.66 -5.02
CA ILE A 28 11.98 3.23 -6.28
C ILE A 28 10.93 4.32 -6.06
N HIS A 29 10.94 5.34 -6.92
CA HIS A 29 9.83 6.28 -7.07
C HIS A 29 9.35 6.24 -8.51
N VAL A 30 8.04 6.12 -8.70
CA VAL A 30 7.39 6.00 -10.01
C VAL A 30 6.36 7.12 -10.11
N SER A 31 6.54 7.99 -11.09
CA SER A 31 5.53 9.02 -11.37
C SER A 31 4.36 8.44 -12.17
N LEU A 32 3.15 8.92 -11.94
CA LEU A 32 1.98 8.51 -12.70
C LEU A 32 2.16 8.82 -14.20
N SER A 33 2.85 9.92 -14.52
CA SER A 33 3.12 10.33 -15.91
C SER A 33 4.08 9.40 -16.67
N ALA A 34 4.99 8.73 -15.95
CA ALA A 34 5.91 7.76 -16.54
C ALA A 34 5.25 6.39 -16.80
N GLY A 35 4.13 6.10 -16.14
CA GLY A 35 3.47 4.80 -16.18
C GLY A 35 4.21 3.73 -15.37
N CYS A 36 3.72 2.48 -15.43
CA CYS A 36 4.37 1.38 -14.73
C CYS A 36 5.69 1.00 -15.42
N PRO A 37 6.80 0.89 -14.69
CA PRO A 37 8.04 0.38 -15.27
C PRO A 37 7.85 -1.10 -15.66
N ALA A 38 8.57 -1.56 -16.67
CA ALA A 38 8.49 -2.96 -17.12
C ALA A 38 9.02 -3.95 -16.04
N THR A 39 9.91 -3.49 -15.16
CA THR A 39 10.47 -4.28 -14.07
C THR A 39 10.69 -3.41 -12.82
N LEU A 40 10.73 -4.03 -11.64
CA LEU A 40 11.14 -3.36 -10.39
C LEU A 40 12.64 -3.03 -10.34
N GLY A 41 13.47 -3.57 -11.23
CA GLY A 41 14.91 -3.27 -11.27
C GLY A 41 15.66 -3.62 -9.98
N GLY A 42 15.15 -4.57 -9.20
CA GLY A 42 15.70 -4.95 -7.89
C GLY A 42 15.25 -4.08 -6.73
N ALA A 43 14.35 -3.11 -6.94
CA ALA A 43 13.73 -2.36 -5.86
C ALA A 43 13.04 -3.29 -4.86
N LEU A 44 13.14 -2.97 -3.58
CA LEU A 44 12.53 -3.71 -2.47
C LEU A 44 11.50 -2.89 -1.69
N ASP A 45 11.38 -1.60 -2.03
CA ASP A 45 10.55 -0.63 -1.33
C ASP A 45 10.38 0.63 -2.18
N VAL A 46 9.50 1.54 -1.76
CA VAL A 46 9.27 2.83 -2.40
C VAL A 46 9.96 3.96 -1.63
N SER A 47 10.31 5.03 -2.34
CA SER A 47 10.76 6.28 -1.73
C SER A 47 9.76 7.39 -2.01
N ASN A 48 9.38 8.16 -1.00
CA ASN A 48 8.50 9.31 -1.12
C ASN A 48 9.12 10.55 -0.47
N THR A 49 8.84 11.74 -1.04
CA THR A 49 9.33 13.03 -0.52
C THR A 49 8.21 13.94 0.01
N SER A 50 6.95 13.52 -0.09
CA SER A 50 5.80 14.31 0.34
C SER A 50 5.72 14.38 1.88
N ALA A 51 5.32 15.54 2.40
CA ALA A 51 5.20 15.78 3.84
C ALA A 51 4.01 15.00 4.46
N GLY A 52 4.11 14.66 5.75
CA GLY A 52 3.03 14.03 6.51
C GLY A 52 2.85 12.52 6.28
N LEU A 53 3.67 11.92 5.42
CA LEU A 53 3.70 10.48 5.17
C LEU A 53 4.21 9.66 6.37
N ASP A 54 4.77 10.33 7.38
CA ASP A 54 5.11 9.75 8.67
C ASP A 54 3.88 9.45 9.55
N LYS A 55 2.69 9.91 9.14
CA LYS A 55 1.42 9.79 9.90
C LYS A 55 0.34 9.02 9.17
N LYS A 56 0.36 8.97 7.84
CA LYS A 56 -0.63 8.29 6.99
C LYS A 56 0.04 7.67 5.80
N LEU A 57 -0.47 6.51 5.35
CA LEU A 57 0.06 5.82 4.16
C LEU A 57 -0.10 6.69 2.91
N VAL A 58 -1.29 7.26 2.71
CA VAL A 58 -1.62 8.13 1.56
C VAL A 58 -2.37 9.37 2.06
N PRO A 59 -2.04 10.58 1.58
CA PRO A 59 -2.84 11.76 1.84
C PRO A 59 -4.24 11.65 1.24
N ALA A 60 -5.24 12.27 1.89
CA ALA A 60 -6.61 12.28 1.38
C ALA A 60 -6.74 13.02 0.05
N ASN A 61 -7.81 12.73 -0.69
CA ASN A 61 -8.20 13.39 -1.95
C ASN A 61 -7.16 13.30 -3.09
N PRO A 62 -6.70 12.09 -3.47
CA PRO A 62 -5.91 11.93 -4.68
C PRO A 62 -6.74 12.30 -5.93
N GLN A 63 -6.07 12.83 -6.95
CA GLN A 63 -6.69 13.26 -8.20
C GLN A 63 -6.77 12.16 -9.27
N ALA A 64 -5.86 11.20 -9.19
CA ALA A 64 -5.77 10.01 -10.03
C ALA A 64 -4.85 9.00 -9.35
N GLY A 65 -4.86 7.76 -9.84
CA GLY A 65 -3.92 6.75 -9.39
C GLY A 65 -3.52 5.76 -10.48
N LEU A 66 -2.53 4.93 -10.16
CA LEU A 66 -2.04 3.85 -11.02
C LEU A 66 -1.64 2.66 -10.15
N ILE A 67 -2.15 1.48 -10.48
CA ILE A 67 -1.77 0.21 -9.87
C ILE A 67 -0.81 -0.50 -10.82
N CYS A 68 0.36 -0.89 -10.34
CA CYS A 68 1.34 -1.70 -11.06
C CYS A 68 1.57 -3.01 -10.29
N ARG A 69 1.23 -4.17 -10.88
CA ARG A 69 1.48 -5.48 -10.24
C ARG A 69 2.66 -6.18 -10.89
N PHE A 70 3.60 -6.60 -10.06
CA PHE A 70 4.85 -7.25 -10.45
C PHE A 70 4.90 -8.69 -9.95
N GLY A 71 5.54 -9.52 -10.75
CA GLY A 71 5.67 -10.94 -10.45
C GLY A 71 6.59 -11.22 -9.25
N PRO A 72 6.70 -12.51 -8.87
CA PRO A 72 6.27 -13.63 -9.70
C PRO A 72 4.75 -13.81 -9.74
N ALA A 73 4.26 -14.43 -10.81
CA ALA A 73 2.88 -14.86 -10.93
C ALA A 73 2.82 -16.24 -11.56
N TYR A 74 1.91 -17.07 -11.06
CA TYR A 74 1.84 -18.49 -11.38
C TYR A 74 0.51 -18.83 -12.07
N VAL A 75 0.53 -19.84 -12.94
CA VAL A 75 -0.64 -20.45 -13.55
C VAL A 75 -0.47 -21.96 -13.41
N ASN A 76 -1.43 -22.66 -12.79
CA ASN A 76 -1.34 -24.11 -12.53
C ASN A 76 -0.02 -24.56 -11.86
N GLY A 77 0.50 -23.76 -10.92
CA GLY A 77 1.75 -24.03 -10.21
C GLY A 77 3.03 -23.75 -11.02
N GLN A 78 2.93 -23.26 -12.24
CA GLN A 78 4.08 -22.87 -13.06
C GLN A 78 4.24 -21.35 -13.10
N MET A 79 5.46 -20.86 -12.88
CA MET A 79 5.76 -19.43 -12.99
C MET A 79 5.58 -18.97 -14.44
N THR A 80 4.69 -18.01 -14.66
CA THR A 80 4.43 -17.40 -15.98
C THR A 80 4.93 -15.96 -16.10
N VAL A 81 5.26 -15.35 -14.96
CA VAL A 81 5.83 -14.02 -14.86
C VAL A 81 7.03 -14.13 -13.94
N ALA A 82 8.19 -13.67 -14.42
CA ALA A 82 9.41 -13.64 -13.62
C ALA A 82 9.25 -12.69 -12.42
N ALA A 83 10.00 -12.96 -11.35
CA ALA A 83 10.06 -12.07 -10.20
C ALA A 83 10.43 -10.64 -10.62
N GLY A 84 9.66 -9.66 -10.13
CA GLY A 84 9.84 -8.25 -10.42
C GLY A 84 9.46 -7.80 -11.84
N ALA A 85 8.95 -8.68 -12.71
CA ALA A 85 8.44 -8.29 -14.03
C ALA A 85 6.98 -7.80 -13.93
N LEU A 86 6.66 -6.69 -14.59
CA LEU A 86 5.31 -6.15 -14.65
C LEU A 86 4.40 -7.13 -15.40
N TYR A 87 3.25 -7.47 -14.83
CA TYR A 87 2.25 -8.31 -15.50
C TYR A 87 0.87 -7.67 -15.61
N ARG A 88 0.59 -6.64 -14.80
CA ARG A 88 -0.67 -5.91 -14.88
C ARG A 88 -0.49 -4.46 -14.47
N GLN A 89 -1.21 -3.59 -15.16
CA GLN A 89 -1.36 -2.21 -14.76
C GLN A 89 -2.81 -1.74 -14.89
N ARG A 90 -3.21 -0.79 -14.04
CA ARG A 90 -4.54 -0.18 -14.08
C ARG A 90 -4.47 1.29 -13.69
N GLN A 91 -4.85 2.17 -14.61
CA GLN A 91 -5.12 3.57 -14.27
C GLN A 91 -6.44 3.68 -13.51
N LEU A 92 -6.45 4.55 -12.50
CA LEU A 92 -7.59 4.87 -11.66
C LEU A 92 -7.97 6.34 -11.91
N ASP A 93 -9.24 6.57 -12.17
CA ASP A 93 -9.77 7.93 -12.16
C ASP A 93 -9.81 8.51 -10.73
N ALA A 94 -10.17 9.79 -10.61
CA ALA A 94 -10.25 10.49 -9.32
C ALA A 94 -11.16 9.78 -8.30
N ARG A 95 -12.29 9.22 -8.74
CA ARG A 95 -13.25 8.55 -7.85
C ARG A 95 -12.68 7.23 -7.35
N GLN A 96 -12.10 6.45 -8.25
CA GLN A 96 -11.46 5.17 -7.91
C GLN A 96 -10.25 5.36 -7.00
N ALA A 97 -9.41 6.36 -7.29
CA ALA A 97 -8.26 6.71 -6.46
C ALA A 97 -8.69 7.19 -5.07
N ALA A 98 -9.70 8.05 -4.98
CA ALA A 98 -10.21 8.53 -3.70
C ALA A 98 -10.86 7.41 -2.87
N HIS A 99 -11.60 6.49 -3.51
CA HIS A 99 -12.16 5.32 -2.83
C HIS A 99 -11.06 4.41 -2.29
N LEU A 100 -10.06 4.08 -3.12
CA LEU A 100 -8.94 3.25 -2.68
C LEU A 100 -8.15 3.91 -1.53
N ALA A 101 -7.87 5.21 -1.63
CA ALA A 101 -7.20 5.95 -0.55
C ALA A 101 -8.02 5.98 0.74
N SER A 102 -9.36 6.08 0.65
CA SER A 102 -10.24 6.02 1.82
C SER A 102 -10.23 4.64 2.48
N VAL A 103 -10.19 3.57 1.69
CA VAL A 103 -10.08 2.20 2.23
C VAL A 103 -8.71 2.01 2.90
N ILE A 104 -7.63 2.49 2.28
CA ILE A 104 -6.29 2.48 2.86
C ILE A 104 -6.25 3.26 4.18
N ASP A 105 -6.91 4.42 4.28
CA ASP A 105 -6.97 5.21 5.53
C ASP A 105 -7.70 4.48 6.67
N SER A 106 -8.53 3.48 6.36
CA SER A 106 -9.21 2.65 7.37
C SER A 106 -8.34 1.51 7.92
N ILE A 107 -7.22 1.20 7.25
CA ILE A 107 -6.31 0.14 7.67
C ILE A 107 -5.55 0.59 8.93
N SER A 108 -5.51 -0.27 9.95
CA SER A 108 -4.70 0.02 11.13
C SER A 108 -3.21 0.04 10.76
N THR A 109 -2.53 1.13 11.10
CA THR A 109 -1.07 1.25 11.03
C THR A 109 -0.41 1.01 12.38
N ALA A 110 -1.12 0.44 13.35
CA ALA A 110 -0.52 0.09 14.64
C ALA A 110 0.59 -0.96 14.44
N ALA A 111 1.63 -0.91 15.26
CA ALA A 111 2.68 -1.93 15.24
C ALA A 111 2.07 -3.32 15.49
N PRO A 112 2.43 -4.34 14.69
CA PRO A 112 1.93 -5.69 14.89
C PRO A 112 2.33 -6.20 16.28
N GLN A 113 1.43 -6.91 16.93
CA GLN A 113 1.61 -7.42 18.28
C GLN A 113 1.76 -8.95 18.27
N GLY A 114 2.60 -9.46 19.17
CA GLY A 114 2.82 -10.90 19.32
C GLY A 114 3.68 -11.51 18.22
N ILE A 115 3.65 -12.84 18.13
CA ILE A 115 4.41 -13.63 17.16
C ILE A 115 3.42 -14.17 16.13
N THR A 116 3.67 -13.87 14.86
CA THR A 116 2.87 -14.38 13.74
C THR A 116 3.73 -15.26 12.86
N ALA A 117 3.25 -16.47 12.55
CA ALA A 117 3.88 -17.35 11.58
C ALA A 117 3.43 -16.96 10.17
N CYS A 118 4.31 -16.34 9.40
CA CYS A 118 4.03 -15.92 8.02
C CYS A 118 4.33 -17.06 7.04
N PRO A 119 3.46 -17.30 6.04
CA PRO A 119 3.82 -18.12 4.90
C PRO A 119 5.10 -17.58 4.23
N SER A 120 5.85 -18.45 3.54
CA SER A 120 6.94 -17.99 2.68
C SER A 120 6.38 -17.03 1.63
N GLY A 121 6.93 -15.82 1.55
CA GLY A 121 6.71 -14.94 0.41
C GLY A 121 7.44 -15.48 -0.83
N ASP A 122 6.92 -15.13 -2.00
CA ASP A 122 7.55 -15.42 -3.29
C ASP A 122 8.23 -14.19 -3.90
N GLY A 123 8.13 -13.03 -3.22
CA GLY A 123 8.70 -11.77 -3.66
C GLY A 123 7.81 -10.96 -4.60
N SER A 124 6.53 -11.33 -4.76
CA SER A 124 5.57 -10.55 -5.52
C SER A 124 5.28 -9.22 -4.81
N ALA A 125 5.10 -8.17 -5.60
CA ALA A 125 4.80 -6.85 -5.08
C ALA A 125 3.97 -6.04 -6.07
N SER A 126 3.20 -5.10 -5.54
CA SER A 126 2.52 -4.07 -6.32
C SER A 126 2.95 -2.68 -5.87
N ILE A 127 3.06 -1.75 -6.82
CA ILE A 127 3.23 -0.33 -6.54
C ILE A 127 1.89 0.37 -6.79
N LEU A 128 1.38 1.08 -5.78
CA LEU A 128 0.20 1.92 -5.90
C LEU A 128 0.63 3.38 -5.93
N ILE A 129 0.30 4.11 -6.99
CA ILE A 129 0.72 5.50 -7.20
C ILE A 129 -0.51 6.38 -7.09
N PHE A 130 -0.40 7.47 -6.34
CA PHE A 130 -1.44 8.47 -6.17
C PHE A 130 -0.89 9.86 -6.50
N THR A 131 -1.65 10.63 -7.27
CA THR A 131 -1.33 12.03 -7.58
C THR A 131 -2.13 12.95 -6.67
N HIS A 132 -1.52 14.05 -6.24
CA HIS A 132 -2.18 15.06 -5.41
C HIS A 132 -1.93 16.45 -5.97
N LYS A 133 -2.89 17.36 -5.76
CA LYS A 133 -2.78 18.73 -6.28
C LYS A 133 -1.60 19.45 -5.64
N GLY A 134 -0.60 19.82 -6.44
CA GLY A 134 0.53 20.64 -6.00
C GLY A 134 1.52 19.91 -5.08
N ALA A 135 1.48 18.58 -5.04
CA ALA A 135 2.40 17.75 -4.29
C ALA A 135 3.01 16.68 -5.20
N PRO A 136 4.22 16.17 -4.88
CA PRO A 136 4.77 14.99 -5.54
C PRO A 136 3.85 13.79 -5.41
N ASP A 137 3.93 12.88 -6.37
CA ASP A 137 3.22 11.61 -6.34
C ASP A 137 3.56 10.83 -5.06
N VAL A 138 2.62 10.03 -4.58
CA VAL A 138 2.79 9.17 -3.42
C VAL A 138 2.69 7.72 -3.86
N ASN A 139 3.75 6.97 -3.59
CA ASN A 139 3.84 5.56 -3.91
C ASN A 139 3.66 4.73 -2.66
N LEU A 140 2.93 3.63 -2.78
CA LEU A 140 2.90 2.58 -1.79
C LEU A 140 3.54 1.31 -2.33
N TRP A 141 4.26 0.61 -1.47
CA TRP A 141 4.70 -0.75 -1.69
C TRP A 141 3.69 -1.72 -1.06
N PHE A 142 3.06 -2.57 -1.88
CA PHE A 142 2.21 -3.66 -1.42
C PHE A 142 2.93 -4.99 -1.64
N SER A 143 3.44 -5.60 -0.58
CA SER A 143 3.94 -6.98 -0.61
C SER A 143 2.75 -7.92 -0.55
N ASP A 144 2.41 -8.59 -1.64
CA ASP A 144 1.16 -9.37 -1.79
C ASP A 144 1.33 -10.89 -1.61
N SER A 145 2.52 -11.32 -1.19
CA SER A 145 2.82 -12.69 -0.75
C SER A 145 3.34 -12.76 0.69
N GLY A 146 3.33 -13.97 1.26
CA GLY A 146 3.65 -14.20 2.67
C GLY A 146 2.63 -13.52 3.59
N CYS A 147 3.09 -12.98 4.73
CA CYS A 147 2.29 -11.98 5.43
C CYS A 147 2.35 -10.68 4.64
N ARG A 148 1.18 -10.21 4.25
CA ARG A 148 1.09 -9.07 3.36
C ARG A 148 1.32 -7.77 4.13
N THR A 149 1.97 -6.83 3.46
CA THR A 149 2.27 -5.51 4.02
C THR A 149 1.96 -4.43 3.02
N LEU A 150 1.44 -3.31 3.49
CA LEU A 150 1.26 -2.10 2.71
C LEU A 150 2.03 -0.97 3.37
N ASP A 151 2.95 -0.34 2.66
CA ASP A 151 3.79 0.70 3.24
C ASP A 151 4.09 1.83 2.25
N ASN A 152 4.57 2.96 2.76
CA ASN A 152 4.96 4.12 1.95
C ASN A 152 6.47 4.41 2.05
N GLY A 153 7.28 3.41 2.43
CA GLY A 153 8.70 3.54 2.72
C GLY A 153 9.06 4.23 4.04
N LEU A 154 8.07 4.66 4.84
CA LEU A 154 8.27 5.31 6.15
C LEU A 154 7.48 4.64 7.27
N ILE A 155 6.22 4.31 6.98
CA ILE A 155 5.31 3.60 7.88
C ILE A 155 4.61 2.48 7.12
N GLY A 156 4.16 1.47 7.85
CA GLY A 156 3.51 0.30 7.26
C GLY A 156 2.23 -0.10 7.97
N ALA A 157 1.45 -0.90 7.26
CA ALA A 157 0.38 -1.72 7.78
C ALA A 157 0.70 -3.20 7.53
N PHE A 158 0.25 -4.04 8.45
CA PHE A 158 0.44 -5.48 8.45
C PHE A 158 -0.93 -6.15 8.37
N GLU A 159 -1.07 -7.16 7.50
CA GLU A 159 -2.34 -7.86 7.27
C GLU A 159 -2.82 -8.67 8.49
N PRO A 160 -1.98 -9.50 9.13
CA PRO A 160 -2.45 -10.32 10.25
C PRO A 160 -2.99 -9.48 11.41
N GLY A 161 -4.24 -9.79 11.79
CA GLY A 161 -4.94 -9.06 12.85
C GLY A 161 -5.54 -7.72 12.40
N ASN A 162 -5.60 -7.43 11.10
CA ASN A 162 -6.09 -6.17 10.54
C ASN A 162 -7.28 -6.42 9.58
N PRO A 163 -8.53 -6.48 10.09
CA PRO A 163 -9.71 -6.81 9.29
C PRO A 163 -9.90 -5.97 8.04
N ASN A 164 -9.70 -4.65 8.14
CA ASN A 164 -9.86 -3.73 7.01
C ASN A 164 -8.81 -3.97 5.91
N PHE A 165 -7.67 -4.61 6.26
CA PHE A 165 -6.67 -5.00 5.29
C PHE A 165 -7.21 -6.09 4.36
N TYR A 166 -7.64 -7.23 4.89
CA TYR A 166 -8.04 -8.38 4.07
C TYR A 166 -9.51 -8.34 3.62
N LEU A 167 -10.42 -7.71 4.37
CA LEU A 167 -11.84 -7.61 3.98
C LEU A 167 -12.07 -6.54 2.91
N ASP A 168 -11.45 -5.36 3.08
CA ASP A 168 -11.75 -4.19 2.25
C ASP A 168 -10.64 -3.89 1.25
N PHE A 169 -9.40 -3.71 1.72
CA PHE A 169 -8.30 -3.29 0.85
C PHE A 169 -7.92 -4.34 -0.18
N GLU A 170 -7.65 -5.58 0.22
CA GLU A 170 -7.29 -6.64 -0.72
C GLU A 170 -8.41 -6.93 -1.71
N SER A 171 -9.65 -7.05 -1.23
CA SER A 171 -10.84 -7.20 -2.06
C SER A 171 -10.96 -6.10 -3.12
N LEU A 172 -10.73 -4.84 -2.74
CA LEU A 172 -10.80 -3.72 -3.67
C LEU A 172 -9.63 -3.72 -4.66
N ILE A 173 -8.40 -4.02 -4.22
CA ILE A 173 -7.24 -4.12 -5.12
C ILE A 173 -7.45 -5.21 -6.15
N ASP A 174 -7.95 -6.38 -5.75
CA ASP A 174 -8.21 -7.49 -6.65
C ASP A 174 -9.40 -7.19 -7.58
N GLN A 175 -10.39 -6.42 -7.15
CA GLN A 175 -11.45 -5.94 -8.04
C GLN A 175 -10.91 -4.95 -9.09
N LEU A 176 -10.08 -3.99 -8.67
CA LEU A 176 -9.54 -2.95 -9.56
C LEU A 176 -8.49 -3.49 -10.53
N SER A 177 -7.68 -4.45 -10.09
CA SER A 177 -6.55 -4.98 -10.85
C SER A 177 -6.31 -6.44 -10.46
N PRO A 178 -7.10 -7.42 -10.94
CA PRO A 178 -7.06 -8.80 -10.45
C PRO A 178 -5.68 -9.48 -10.52
N GLN A 179 -5.37 -10.37 -9.58
CA GLN A 179 -4.21 -11.27 -9.72
C GLN A 179 -4.39 -12.16 -10.97
N ARG A 180 -3.29 -12.72 -11.47
CA ARG A 180 -3.36 -13.64 -12.60
C ARG A 180 -3.95 -14.98 -12.09
N PRO A 181 -4.97 -15.54 -12.76
CA PRO A 181 -5.52 -16.85 -12.41
C PRO A 181 -4.57 -17.99 -12.78
#